data_AF-A0A954N8B0-F1
#
_entry.id   AF-A0A954N8B0-F1
#
_cell.length_a   1.000
_cell.length_b   1.000
_cell.length_c   1.000
_cell.angle_alpha   90.00
_cell.angle_beta   90.00
_cell.angle_gamma   90.00
#
_symmetry.space_group_name_H-M   'P 1'
#
loop_
_entity.id
_entity.type
_entity.pdbx_description
1 polymer ?
#
loop_
_entity_poly.entity_id
_entity_poly.type
_entity_poly.pdbx_seq_one_letter_code
_entity_poly.pdbx_strand_id
1 'polypeptide(L)'
;AGDVEYGHDHEYRRLQGVLEHSRATEQWKLRYIPIDGETDVHGGSVRLDGGSLLGEFRNGEAVTVEGHIGTADPVTTGDSSYAPAFHVDAIHRQGA
;
A
#
# COMPACT_ATOMS: atom_id res chain seq x y z
N ALA A 1 -5.85 20.69 -6.58
CA ALA A 1 -5.28 19.36 -6.36
C ALA A 1 -6.15 18.73 -5.29
N GLY A 2 -6.75 17.57 -5.54
CA GLY A 2 -7.48 16.88 -4.48
C GLY A 2 -6.48 16.52 -3.38
N ASP A 3 -6.78 16.89 -2.14
CA ASP A 3 -5.98 16.45 -1.00
C ASP A 3 -5.98 14.92 -0.97
N VAL A 4 -4.79 14.32 -1.00
CA VAL A 4 -4.64 12.88 -0.84
C VAL A 4 -4.79 12.57 0.63
N GLU A 5 -5.75 11.70 0.95
CA GLU A 5 -5.92 11.20 2.30
C GLU A 5 -4.93 10.06 2.53
N TYR A 6 -4.07 10.23 3.53
CA TYR A 6 -3.15 9.21 4.02
C TYR A 6 -3.66 8.68 5.36
N GLY A 7 -3.61 7.38 5.55
CA GLY A 7 -3.91 6.78 6.85
C GLY A 7 -4.28 5.31 6.77
N HIS A 8 -4.60 4.77 7.93
CA HIS A 8 -5.11 3.42 8.08
C HIS A 8 -6.07 3.35 9.27
N ASP A 9 -6.92 2.34 9.32
CA ASP A 9 -7.68 2.02 10.52
C ASP A 9 -6.81 1.28 11.55
N HIS A 10 -7.32 1.11 12.77
CA HIS A 10 -6.57 0.49 13.88
C HIS A 10 -6.13 -0.95 13.61
N GLU A 11 -6.85 -1.67 12.74
CA GLU A 11 -6.57 -3.07 12.41
C GLU A 11 -5.88 -3.24 11.05
N TYR A 12 -5.51 -2.14 10.38
CA TYR A 12 -4.97 -2.16 9.02
C TYR A 12 -5.86 -2.93 8.03
N ARG A 13 -7.17 -2.93 8.23
CA ARG A 13 -8.13 -3.46 7.25
C ARG A 13 -8.45 -2.46 6.15
N ARG A 14 -8.23 -1.18 6.41
CA ARG A 14 -8.43 -0.10 5.44
C ARG A 14 -7.21 0.80 5.42
N LEU A 15 -6.63 0.98 4.24
CA LEU A 15 -5.48 1.86 4.01
C LEU A 15 -5.86 2.94 2.98
N GLN A 16 -5.36 4.14 3.20
CA GLN A 16 -5.57 5.31 2.33
C GLN A 16 -4.21 5.91 1.97
N GLY A 17 -3.97 6.15 0.69
CA GLY A 17 -2.70 6.72 0.25
C GLY A 17 -2.46 6.62 -1.25
N VAL A 18 -1.19 6.61 -1.65
CA VAL A 18 -0.77 6.69 -3.06
C VAL A 18 -0.17 5.37 -3.55
N LEU A 19 -0.58 4.96 -4.76
CA LEU A 19 0.00 3.81 -5.45
C LEU A 19 1.37 4.12 -6.05
N GLU A 20 2.35 3.29 -5.74
CA GLU A 20 3.69 3.28 -6.31
C GLU A 20 3.91 1.95 -7.04
N HIS A 21 3.91 1.97 -8.38
CA HIS A 21 4.29 0.82 -9.20
C HIS A 21 5.81 0.75 -9.43
N SER A 22 6.45 -0.32 -8.98
CA SER A 22 7.82 -0.67 -9.31
C SER A 22 7.86 -1.43 -10.63
N ARG A 23 8.37 -0.79 -11.69
CA ARG A 23 8.57 -1.46 -12.99
C ARG A 23 9.68 -2.52 -12.97
N ALA A 24 10.64 -2.40 -12.06
CA ALA A 24 11.77 -3.33 -11.97
C ALA A 24 11.36 -4.69 -11.40
N THR A 25 10.34 -4.70 -10.54
CA THR A 25 9.87 -5.90 -9.84
C THR A 25 8.41 -6.23 -10.14
N GLU A 26 7.80 -5.49 -11.08
CA GLU A 26 6.38 -5.58 -11.48
C GLU A 26 5.42 -5.65 -10.29
N GLN A 27 5.70 -4.86 -9.26
CA GLN A 27 4.97 -4.88 -7.99
C GLN A 27 4.33 -3.52 -7.69
N TRP A 28 3.12 -3.58 -7.17
CA TRP A 28 2.43 -2.43 -6.62
C TRP A 28 2.74 -2.29 -5.13
N LYS A 29 2.99 -1.07 -4.72
CA LYS A 29 3.12 -0.69 -3.32
C LYS A 29 2.14 0.43 -3.03
N LEU A 30 1.52 0.42 -1.87
CA LEU A 30 0.72 1.54 -1.36
C LEU A 30 1.52 2.26 -0.28
N ARG A 31 1.69 3.56 -0.43
CA ARG A 31 2.22 4.43 0.61
C ARG A 31 1.06 5.10 1.33
N TYR A 32 0.79 4.67 2.56
CA TYR A 32 -0.33 5.17 3.38
C TYR A 32 0.13 6.13 4.49
N ILE A 33 1.44 6.36 4.63
CA ILE A 33 2.02 7.46 5.40
C ILE A 33 2.82 8.35 4.43
N PRO A 34 2.69 9.69 4.49
CA PRO A 34 3.46 10.60 3.64
C PRO A 34 4.98 10.38 3.77
N ILE A 35 5.75 10.74 2.73
CA ILE A 35 7.22 10.60 2.76
C ILE A 35 7.85 11.37 3.92
N ASP A 36 7.29 12.54 4.27
CA ASP A 36 7.75 13.38 5.37
C ASP A 36 7.08 13.03 6.72
N GLY A 37 6.28 11.95 6.77
CA GLY A 37 5.58 11.50 7.96
C GLY A 37 6.39 10.54 8.82
N GLU A 38 6.03 10.45 10.10
CA GLU A 38 6.57 9.43 11.01
C GLU A 38 6.07 8.03 10.60
N THR A 39 6.98 7.10 10.35
CA THR A 39 6.64 5.74 9.97
C THR A 39 6.18 4.91 11.16
N ASP A 40 5.21 4.03 10.94
CA ASP A 40 4.76 3.05 11.92
C ASP A 40 5.62 1.76 11.91
N VAL A 41 5.14 0.73 12.63
CA VAL A 41 5.78 -0.60 12.71
C VAL A 41 5.88 -1.33 11.36
N HIS A 42 5.15 -0.88 10.34
CA HIS A 42 5.15 -1.42 8.98
C HIS A 42 5.85 -0.48 7.99
N GLY A 43 6.53 0.57 8.47
CA GLY A 43 7.31 1.49 7.64
C GLY A 43 6.45 2.43 6.79
N GLY A 44 5.14 2.53 7.03
CA GLY A 44 4.24 3.43 6.31
C GLY A 44 3.93 3.04 4.86
N SER A 45 4.23 1.80 4.46
CA SER A 45 3.88 1.28 3.13
C SER A 45 3.69 -0.24 3.11
N VAL A 46 2.85 -0.72 2.19
CA VAL A 46 2.61 -2.16 1.98
C VAL A 46 2.74 -2.56 0.52
N ARG A 47 3.14 -3.80 0.24
CA ARG A 47 3.09 -4.38 -1.11
C ARG A 47 1.70 -4.96 -1.36
N LEU A 48 1.04 -4.50 -2.42
CA LEU A 48 -0.32 -4.94 -2.73
C LEU A 48 -0.30 -6.26 -3.50
N ASP A 49 -1.00 -7.24 -2.97
CA ASP A 49 -1.33 -8.49 -3.65
C ASP A 49 -2.82 -8.47 -4.01
N GLY A 50 -3.14 -7.89 -5.17
CA GLY A 50 -4.51 -7.75 -5.70
C GLY A 50 -4.68 -8.24 -7.14
N GLY A 51 -3.62 -8.80 -7.73
CA GLY A 51 -3.63 -9.32 -9.10
C GLY A 51 -4.28 -8.36 -10.11
N SER A 52 -5.30 -8.85 -10.82
CA SER A 52 -6.00 -8.10 -11.87
C SER A 52 -6.75 -6.85 -11.38
N LEU A 53 -7.10 -6.75 -10.09
CA LEU A 53 -7.77 -5.56 -9.53
C LEU A 53 -6.93 -4.29 -9.69
N LEU A 54 -5.60 -4.45 -9.69
CA LEU A 54 -4.66 -3.34 -9.80
C LEU A 54 -4.41 -2.92 -11.27
N GLY A 55 -4.87 -3.71 -12.24
CA GLY A 55 -4.61 -3.50 -13.67
C GLY A 55 -5.24 -2.23 -14.25
N GLU A 56 -6.27 -1.70 -13.60
CA GLU A 56 -6.94 -0.45 -14.01
C GLU A 56 -6.33 0.81 -13.39
N PHE A 57 -5.37 0.65 -12.46
CA PHE A 57 -4.78 1.75 -11.72
C PHE A 57 -3.46 2.23 -12.30
N ARG A 58 -3.06 3.44 -11.93
CA ARG A 58 -1.82 4.08 -12.39
C ARG A 58 -0.93 4.46 -11.21
N ASN A 59 0.38 4.47 -11.46
CA ASN A 59 1.35 5.02 -10.53
C ASN A 59 1.00 6.49 -10.21
N GLY A 60 0.99 6.85 -8.93
CA GLY A 60 0.63 8.17 -8.44
C GLY A 60 -0.86 8.36 -8.11
N GLU A 61 -1.72 7.37 -8.38
CA GLU A 61 -3.15 7.49 -8.02
C GLU A 61 -3.37 7.36 -6.51
N ALA A 62 -4.22 8.24 -5.98
CA ALA A 62 -4.69 8.19 -4.61
C ALA A 62 -5.85 7.18 -4.50
N VAL A 63 -5.74 6.25 -3.56
CA VAL A 63 -6.68 5.14 -3.41
C VAL A 63 -7.04 4.88 -1.95
N THR A 64 -8.21 4.27 -1.76
CA THR A 64 -8.56 3.54 -0.54
C THR A 64 -8.51 2.05 -0.88
N VAL A 65 -7.81 1.27 -0.07
CA VAL A 65 -7.67 -0.18 -0.21
C VAL A 65 -8.24 -0.83 1.04
N GLU A 66 -9.08 -1.84 0.85
CA GLU A 66 -9.58 -2.71 1.92
C GLU A 66 -8.95 -4.10 1.76
N GLY A 67 -8.62 -4.73 2.89
CA GLY A 67 -7.91 -5.99 2.89
C GLY A 67 -7.32 -6.36 4.23
N HIS A 68 -6.19 -7.05 4.20
CA HIS A 68 -5.46 -7.41 5.41
C HIS A 68 -3.96 -7.59 5.15
N ILE A 69 -3.16 -7.25 6.15
CA ILE A 69 -1.72 -7.55 6.14
C ILE A 69 -1.54 -9.07 6.23
N GLY A 70 -0.81 -9.64 5.28
CA GLY A 70 -0.43 -11.05 5.31
C GLY A 70 0.48 -11.34 6.50
N THR A 71 0.46 -12.56 7.02
CA THR A 71 1.45 -13.00 8.01
C THR A 71 2.84 -12.80 7.43
N ALA A 72 3.63 -11.95 8.09
CA ALA A 72 4.97 -11.58 7.64
C ALA A 72 5.75 -12.83 7.22
N ASP A 73 6.33 -12.81 6.02
CA ASP A 73 7.46 -13.69 5.75
C ASP A 73 8.49 -13.45 6.86
N PRO A 74 8.95 -14.50 7.57
CA PRO A 74 9.98 -14.33 8.58
C PRO A 74 11.13 -13.60 7.90
N VAL A 75 11.55 -12.48 8.51
CA VAL A 75 12.60 -11.59 8.02
C VAL A 75 13.77 -12.44 7.54
N THR A 76 13.83 -12.69 6.24
CA THR A 76 14.96 -13.40 5.67
C THR A 76 16.05 -12.35 5.61
N THR A 77 17.01 -12.54 6.50
CA THR A 77 18.15 -11.66 6.75
C THR A 77 18.73 -11.14 5.43
N GLY A 78 18.57 -9.84 5.13
CA GLY A 78 19.35 -9.16 4.08
C GLY A 78 18.60 -8.28 3.10
N ASP A 79 17.28 -8.43 2.92
CA ASP A 79 16.52 -7.60 1.98
C ASP A 79 15.72 -6.52 2.70
N SER A 80 16.14 -5.27 2.53
CA SER A 80 15.64 -4.04 3.19
C SER A 80 14.20 -3.65 2.84
N SER A 81 13.34 -4.59 2.43
CA SER A 81 11.94 -4.30 2.10
C SER A 81 11.06 -4.43 3.34
N TYR A 82 10.99 -3.36 4.12
CA TYR A 82 10.15 -3.25 5.32
C TYR A 82 8.64 -3.21 5.05
N ALA A 83 8.20 -3.36 3.80
CA ALA A 83 6.81 -3.27 3.39
C ALA A 83 6.15 -4.67 3.41
N PRO A 84 5.26 -4.97 4.38
CA PRO A 84 4.59 -6.26 4.42
C PRO A 84 3.67 -6.44 3.21
N ALA A 85 3.37 -7.70 2.89
CA ALA A 85 2.36 -8.01 1.87
C ALA A 85 0.97 -7.66 2.41
N PHE A 86 0.11 -7.12 1.56
CA PHE A 86 -1.26 -6.76 1.86
C PHE A 86 -2.18 -7.39 0.81
N HIS A 87 -3.04 -8.29 1.25
CA HIS A 87 -4.02 -8.92 0.38
C HIS A 87 -5.17 -7.94 0.13
N VAL A 88 -5.44 -7.65 -1.14
CA VAL A 88 -6.44 -6.65 -1.53
C VAL A 88 -7.79 -7.32 -1.74
N ASP A 89 -8.75 -6.99 -0.87
CA ASP A 89 -10.14 -7.42 -1.01
C ASP A 89 -10.93 -6.43 -1.88
N ALA A 90 -10.66 -5.12 -1.74
CA ALA A 90 -11.24 -4.07 -2.56
C ALA A 90 -10.31 -2.86 -2.73
N ILE A 91 -10.46 -2.13 -3.84
CA ILE A 91 -9.70 -0.90 -4.11
C ILE A 91 -10.54 0.14 -4.85
N HIS A 92 -10.46 1.39 -4.39
CA HIS A 92 -11.23 2.52 -4.93
C HIS A 92 -10.35 3.76 -5.07
N ARG A 93 -10.57 4.57 -6.11
CA ARG A 93 -9.89 5.87 -6.27
C ARG A 93 -10.44 6.88 -5.25
N GLN A 94 -9.56 7.68 -4.64
CA GLN A 94 -9.97 8.80 -3.82
C GLN A 94 -10.44 9.96 -4.71
N GLY A 95 -11.56 10.57 -4.37
CA GLY A 95 -12.08 11.76 -5.06
C GLY A 95 -12.69 11.50 -6.46
N ALA A 96 -13.12 10.27 -6.73
CA ALA A 96 -13.94 9.94 -7.90
C ALA A 96 -15.41 10.36 -7.71
#